data_AF-A0A850LLL4-F1
#
_entry.id   AF-A0A850LLL4-F1
#
_cell.length_a   1.000
_cell.length_b   1.000
_cell.length_c   1.000
_cell.angle_alpha   90.00
_cell.angle_beta   90.00
_cell.angle_gamma   90.00
#
_symmetry.space_group_name_H-M   'P 1'
#
loop_
_entity.id
_entity.type
_entity.pdbx_description
1 polymer ?
#
loop_
_entity_poly.entity_id
_entity_poly.type
_entity_poly.pdbx_seq_one_letter_code
_entity_poly.pdbx_strand_id
1 'polypeptide(L)'
;MKHIHAAALCGALFLAVGCAQQAPLNSAALSPGNLASGMPYYLPKSFLRVTFERAKLLDATIVVENRPDLSRAFVARAGYSAFSNDLYTIETTADGLLASVKVDTDEQSDEIVKAATSRVTAILSGEDAEISLRDASTDAFSIMINPFASEYRGSGKSLGNGMTLSTSYDASVLEGPTTPCPAAAAVCVPLLVPVTITIKDDKAKFEHIATVAHPRHVMGIRIDRRPCVRSIATLTFKAGMISKFDVEKPSEVAACLSIPLDVISAIIAAPVNALSGRSARLRAQKGVLEQQKALLEAQQALIDAQIAAAQSN
;
A
#
# COMPACT_ATOMS: atom_id res chain seq x y z
N MET A 1 16.34 44.93 51.13
CA MET A 1 17.40 44.73 50.11
C MET A 1 17.55 43.23 49.86
N LYS A 2 16.95 42.71 48.78
CA LYS A 2 17.18 41.35 48.28
C LYS A 2 17.25 41.46 46.76
N HIS A 3 18.45 41.31 46.21
CA HIS A 3 18.72 41.35 44.78
C HIS A 3 18.23 40.03 44.15
N ILE A 4 17.42 40.15 43.10
CA ILE A 4 16.99 39.05 42.24
C ILE A 4 17.89 39.11 40.99
N HIS A 5 18.75 38.12 40.81
CA HIS A 5 19.53 37.96 39.58
C HIS A 5 18.71 37.17 38.56
N ALA A 6 18.30 37.86 37.50
CA ALA A 6 17.76 37.27 36.29
C ALA A 6 18.93 36.79 35.41
N ALA A 7 19.09 35.48 35.27
CA ALA A 7 20.01 34.88 34.31
C ALA A 7 19.24 34.56 33.02
N ALA A 8 19.52 35.33 31.96
CA ALA A 8 19.01 35.09 30.63
C ALA A 8 19.82 33.96 29.96
N LEU A 9 19.20 32.78 29.84
CA LEU A 9 19.79 31.65 29.13
C LEU A 9 19.45 31.76 27.63
N CYS A 10 20.40 32.23 26.84
CA CYS A 10 20.30 32.30 25.38
C CYS A 10 20.64 30.91 24.81
N GLY A 11 19.62 30.06 24.61
CA GLY A 11 19.78 28.73 24.02
C GLY A 11 19.85 28.78 22.50
N ALA A 12 21.01 28.46 21.92
CA ALA A 12 21.19 28.28 20.49
C ALA A 12 20.46 27.01 20.01
N LEU A 13 19.39 27.19 19.25
CA LEU A 13 18.61 26.11 18.65
C LEU A 13 19.34 25.62 17.38
N PHE A 14 20.14 24.56 17.52
CA PHE A 14 20.74 23.85 16.38
C PHE A 14 19.67 23.00 15.69
N LEU A 15 19.18 23.48 14.54
CA LEU A 15 18.35 22.68 13.61
C LEU A 15 19.25 21.67 12.89
N ALA A 16 19.41 20.50 13.48
CA ALA A 16 19.99 19.36 12.78
C ALA A 16 18.96 18.82 11.78
N VAL A 17 19.04 19.30 10.52
CA VAL A 17 18.36 18.68 9.39
C VAL A 17 19.03 17.33 9.15
N GLY A 18 18.53 16.29 9.79
CA GLY A 18 18.97 14.92 9.53
C GLY A 18 18.52 14.51 8.14
N CYS A 19 19.44 14.47 7.18
CA CYS A 19 19.20 13.76 5.93
C CYS A 19 18.93 12.30 6.27
N ALA A 20 17.66 11.88 6.27
CA ALA A 20 17.30 10.48 6.37
C ALA A 20 17.93 9.77 5.17
N GLN A 21 19.03 9.04 5.40
CA GLN A 21 19.66 8.21 4.38
C GLN A 21 18.62 7.15 3.98
N GLN A 22 18.12 7.26 2.75
CA GLN A 22 17.24 6.27 2.19
C GLN A 22 18.00 4.95 2.09
N ALA A 23 17.38 3.87 2.57
CA ALA A 23 17.96 2.55 2.44
C ALA A 23 18.21 2.23 0.95
N PRO A 24 19.33 1.58 0.61
CA PRO A 24 19.61 1.23 -0.78
C PRO A 24 18.50 0.33 -1.35
N LEU A 25 18.05 0.64 -2.56
CA LEU A 25 17.12 -0.19 -3.31
C LEU A 25 17.90 -1.08 -4.29
N ASN A 26 17.47 -2.32 -4.42
CA ASN A 26 17.88 -3.19 -5.52
C ASN A 26 16.93 -2.95 -6.69
N SER A 27 17.44 -2.60 -7.86
CA SER A 27 16.63 -2.34 -9.06
C SER A 27 17.05 -3.25 -10.20
N ALA A 28 16.07 -3.82 -10.90
CA ALA A 28 16.29 -4.60 -12.10
C ALA A 28 15.35 -4.14 -13.22
N ALA A 29 15.93 -3.81 -14.37
CA ALA A 29 15.20 -3.64 -15.61
C ALA A 29 15.07 -4.99 -16.30
N LEU A 30 13.84 -5.48 -16.46
CA LEU A 30 13.55 -6.71 -17.19
C LEU A 30 13.23 -6.33 -18.64
N SER A 31 14.12 -6.72 -19.55
CA SER A 31 13.94 -6.58 -20.99
C SER A 31 13.72 -7.96 -21.64
N PRO A 32 13.18 -8.01 -22.88
CA PRO A 32 12.83 -9.28 -23.55
C PRO A 32 14.01 -10.26 -23.71
N GLY A 33 15.25 -9.79 -23.66
CA GLY A 33 16.44 -10.64 -23.74
C GLY A 33 16.85 -11.34 -22.44
N ASN A 34 16.29 -10.96 -21.29
CA ASN A 34 16.70 -11.44 -19.96
C ASN A 34 15.53 -12.09 -19.17
N LEU A 35 14.57 -12.67 -19.91
CA LEU A 35 13.26 -13.11 -19.41
C LEU A 35 13.29 -14.32 -18.48
N ALA A 36 14.34 -15.16 -18.55
CA ALA A 36 14.34 -16.44 -17.86
C ALA A 36 14.47 -16.32 -16.33
N SER A 37 15.09 -15.25 -15.82
CA SER A 37 15.42 -15.14 -14.39
C SER A 37 14.36 -14.41 -13.56
N GLY A 38 13.62 -13.47 -14.15
CA GLY A 38 12.76 -12.55 -13.38
C GLY A 38 13.51 -11.83 -12.25
N MET A 39 12.79 -11.22 -11.31
CA MET A 39 13.38 -10.65 -10.09
C MET A 39 12.83 -11.34 -8.85
N PRO A 40 13.66 -12.01 -8.03
CA PRO A 40 13.19 -12.64 -6.80
C PRO A 40 12.83 -11.60 -5.75
N TYR A 41 11.79 -11.87 -4.97
CA TYR A 41 11.34 -11.03 -3.86
C TYR A 41 10.55 -11.84 -2.83
N TYR A 42 10.23 -11.23 -1.69
CA TYR A 42 9.43 -11.81 -0.61
C TYR A 42 8.15 -11.01 -0.38
N LEU A 43 7.07 -11.70 0.01
CA LEU A 43 5.87 -11.04 0.52
C LEU A 43 6.07 -10.65 1.99
N PRO A 44 5.43 -9.58 2.46
CA PRO A 44 5.51 -9.22 3.87
C PRO A 44 4.67 -10.15 4.75
N LYS A 45 5.24 -10.50 5.90
CA LYS A 45 4.54 -10.97 7.08
C LYS A 45 4.34 -9.79 8.02
N SER A 46 3.08 -9.53 8.36
CA SER A 46 2.76 -8.49 9.34
C SER A 46 2.89 -9.01 10.77
N PHE A 47 3.49 -8.19 11.60
CA PHE A 47 3.56 -8.32 13.04
C PHE A 47 2.95 -7.06 13.65
N LEU A 48 2.38 -7.19 14.84
CA LEU A 48 1.88 -6.04 15.58
C LEU A 48 2.85 -5.78 16.72
N ARG A 49 3.43 -4.58 16.75
CA ARG A 49 4.11 -4.05 17.92
C ARG A 49 3.06 -3.39 18.80
N VAL A 50 2.85 -3.95 19.98
CA VAL A 50 1.95 -3.37 20.99
C VAL A 50 2.82 -2.81 22.10
N THR A 51 2.77 -1.50 22.28
CA THR A 51 3.50 -0.78 23.32
C THR A 51 2.52 -0.28 24.36
N PHE A 52 2.82 -0.58 25.62
CA PHE A 52 1.98 -0.21 26.77
C PHE A 52 2.71 0.74 27.68
N GLU A 53 1.97 1.70 28.23
CA GLU A 53 2.37 2.38 29.45
C GLU A 53 1.77 1.64 30.66
N ARG A 54 2.61 1.16 31.58
CA ARG A 54 2.19 0.34 32.73
C ARG A 54 1.10 1.02 33.59
N ALA A 55 1.05 2.35 33.61
CA ALA A 55 0.07 3.11 34.39
C ALA A 55 -1.28 3.30 33.67
N LYS A 56 -1.37 3.05 32.35
CA LYS A 56 -2.53 3.42 31.54
C LYS A 56 -2.76 2.40 30.42
N LEU A 57 -3.56 1.39 30.76
CA LEU A 57 -3.92 0.32 29.83
C LEU A 57 -4.69 0.81 28.59
N LEU A 58 -5.34 1.97 28.70
CA LEU A 58 -6.09 2.62 27.62
C LEU A 58 -5.19 3.33 26.59
N ASP A 59 -3.90 3.52 26.89
CA ASP A 59 -2.95 4.25 26.03
C ASP A 59 -2.02 3.29 25.29
N ALA A 60 -2.54 2.12 24.88
CA ALA A 60 -1.77 1.18 24.08
C ALA A 60 -1.55 1.72 22.66
N THR A 61 -0.28 1.81 22.24
CA THR A 61 0.09 2.15 20.87
C THR A 61 0.30 0.87 20.07
N ILE A 62 -0.37 0.75 18.93
CA ILE A 62 -0.27 -0.40 18.04
C ILE A 62 0.34 0.05 16.72
N VAL A 63 1.47 -0.56 16.36
CA VAL A 63 2.16 -0.32 15.09
C VAL A 63 2.23 -1.63 14.31
N VAL A 64 1.84 -1.59 13.04
CA VAL A 64 2.00 -2.73 12.13
C VAL A 64 3.41 -2.70 11.56
N GLU A 65 4.18 -3.76 11.83
CA GLU A 65 5.50 -3.96 11.23
C GLU A 65 5.44 -5.07 10.20
N ASN A 66 5.93 -4.79 8.99
CA ASN A 66 6.04 -5.78 7.93
C ASN A 66 7.49 -6.25 7.81
N ARG A 67 7.69 -7.56 7.75
CA ARG A 67 9.01 -8.19 7.54
C ARG A 67 8.93 -9.18 6.40
N PRO A 68 10.01 -9.41 5.63
CA PRO A 68 10.00 -10.37 4.52
C PRO A 68 9.73 -11.78 5.01
N ASP A 69 8.83 -12.48 4.32
CA ASP A 69 8.58 -13.90 4.54
C ASP A 69 9.62 -14.76 3.84
N LEU A 70 10.74 -14.99 4.52
CA LEU A 70 11.84 -15.82 4.00
C LEU A 70 11.46 -17.30 3.77
N SER A 71 10.28 -17.76 4.23
CA SER A 71 9.83 -19.13 3.96
C SER A 71 9.32 -19.32 2.53
N ARG A 72 9.03 -18.23 1.80
CA ARG A 72 8.45 -18.26 0.45
C ARG A 72 9.01 -17.13 -0.40
N ALA A 73 9.87 -17.47 -1.34
CA ALA A 73 10.29 -16.54 -2.38
C ALA A 73 9.29 -16.54 -3.56
N PHE A 74 9.13 -15.38 -4.16
CA PHE A 74 8.36 -15.15 -5.38
C PHE A 74 9.27 -14.58 -6.45
N VAL A 75 8.88 -14.71 -7.71
CA VAL A 75 9.63 -14.15 -8.84
C VAL A 75 8.70 -13.23 -9.60
N ALA A 76 9.05 -11.95 -9.65
CA ALA A 76 8.35 -10.98 -10.45
C ALA A 76 8.75 -11.17 -11.93
N ARG A 77 7.75 -11.18 -12.80
CA ARG A 77 7.93 -11.52 -14.22
C ARG A 77 7.33 -10.42 -15.09
N ALA A 78 8.05 -10.10 -16.17
CA ALA A 78 7.54 -9.28 -17.25
C ALA A 78 6.63 -10.14 -18.14
N GLY A 79 5.41 -9.66 -18.41
CA GLY A 79 4.58 -10.22 -19.46
C GLY A 79 5.10 -9.72 -20.81
N TYR A 80 5.61 -10.62 -21.65
CA TYR A 80 6.08 -10.24 -22.97
C TYR A 80 5.05 -10.60 -24.04
N SER A 81 4.94 -9.75 -25.06
CA SER A 81 4.41 -10.14 -26.36
C SER A 81 5.37 -9.67 -27.44
N ALA A 82 5.45 -10.46 -28.52
CA ALA A 82 6.35 -10.22 -29.66
C ALA A 82 6.09 -8.89 -30.39
N PHE A 83 5.00 -8.19 -30.06
CA PHE A 83 4.54 -6.98 -30.76
C PHE A 83 4.76 -5.70 -29.94
N SER A 84 5.57 -5.73 -28.89
CA SER A 84 5.78 -4.59 -27.99
C SER A 84 7.22 -4.48 -27.53
N ASN A 85 7.64 -3.27 -27.18
CA ASN A 85 8.84 -3.05 -26.39
C ASN A 85 8.48 -2.53 -25.01
N ASP A 86 7.93 -3.42 -24.19
CA ASP A 86 7.66 -3.08 -22.79
C ASP A 86 8.95 -3.02 -21.98
N LEU A 87 9.06 -1.99 -21.16
CA LEU A 87 10.09 -1.86 -20.15
C LEU A 87 9.49 -2.09 -18.76
N TYR A 88 9.88 -3.19 -18.13
CA TYR A 88 9.54 -3.48 -16.74
C TYR A 88 10.71 -3.07 -15.84
N THR A 89 10.45 -2.17 -14.90
CA THR A 89 11.40 -1.82 -13.83
C THR A 89 10.84 -2.32 -12.52
N ILE A 90 11.58 -3.19 -11.84
CA ILE A 90 11.17 -3.77 -10.57
C ILE A 90 12.22 -3.40 -9.54
N GLU A 91 11.76 -2.92 -8.40
CA GLU A 91 12.62 -2.54 -7.30
C GLU A 91 12.22 -3.31 -6.04
N THR A 92 13.24 -3.76 -5.31
CA THR A 92 13.09 -4.33 -3.98
C THR A 92 13.91 -3.56 -2.97
N THR A 93 13.47 -3.59 -1.72
CA THR A 93 14.24 -3.12 -0.58
C THR A 93 15.46 -4.02 -0.34
N ALA A 94 16.39 -3.57 0.50
CA ALA A 94 17.56 -4.36 0.87
C ALA A 94 17.22 -5.72 1.53
N ASP A 95 16.08 -5.81 2.23
CA ASP A 95 15.54 -7.03 2.83
C ASP A 95 14.65 -7.86 1.89
N GLY A 96 14.52 -7.43 0.62
CA GLY A 96 13.89 -8.20 -0.45
C GLY A 96 12.38 -8.07 -0.55
N LEU A 97 11.76 -7.08 0.11
CA LEU A 97 10.35 -6.73 -0.12
C LEU A 97 10.22 -5.93 -1.41
N LEU A 98 9.08 -6.04 -2.11
CA LEU A 98 8.80 -5.13 -3.23
C LEU A 98 8.74 -3.68 -2.75
N ALA A 99 9.39 -2.79 -3.51
CA ALA A 99 9.39 -1.34 -3.31
C ALA A 99 8.63 -0.64 -4.45
N SER A 100 8.90 -1.02 -5.70
CA SER A 100 8.17 -0.50 -6.85
C SER A 100 8.11 -1.51 -7.99
N VAL A 101 7.05 -1.41 -8.80
CA VAL A 101 6.90 -2.13 -10.06
C VAL A 101 6.37 -1.12 -11.07
N LYS A 102 7.19 -0.77 -12.04
CA LYS A 102 6.85 0.15 -13.12
C LYS A 102 6.85 -0.59 -14.44
N VAL A 103 5.82 -0.37 -15.24
CA VAL A 103 5.70 -0.94 -16.59
C VAL A 103 5.42 0.21 -17.54
N ASP A 104 6.34 0.44 -18.48
CA ASP A 104 6.16 1.35 -19.61
C ASP A 104 5.87 0.49 -20.85
N THR A 105 4.62 0.51 -21.31
CA THR A 105 4.19 -0.27 -22.48
C THR A 105 4.24 0.63 -23.71
N ASP A 106 5.15 0.37 -24.64
CA ASP A 106 5.28 1.13 -25.89
C ASP A 106 4.90 0.25 -27.09
N GLU A 107 3.92 0.71 -27.88
CA GLU A 107 3.56 0.08 -29.16
C GLU A 107 4.40 0.68 -30.27
N GLN A 108 5.19 -0.17 -30.93
CA GLN A 108 6.03 0.24 -32.05
C GLN A 108 5.26 0.32 -33.37
N SER A 109 4.15 1.06 -33.40
CA SER A 109 3.41 1.27 -34.64
C SER A 109 4.14 2.21 -35.60
N ASP A 110 4.93 3.16 -35.09
CA ASP A 110 5.64 4.13 -35.93
C ASP A 110 7.00 4.51 -35.31
N GLU A 111 8.09 4.37 -36.07
CA GLU A 111 9.51 4.47 -35.67
C GLU A 111 9.99 5.82 -35.06
N ILE A 112 9.14 6.68 -34.50
CA ILE A 112 9.47 8.07 -34.15
C ILE A 112 8.72 8.55 -32.90
N VAL A 113 9.35 8.48 -31.72
CA VAL A 113 9.44 9.64 -30.79
C VAL A 113 10.78 9.58 -30.05
N LYS A 114 11.83 9.94 -30.80
CA LYS A 114 13.16 10.27 -30.29
C LYS A 114 13.07 11.32 -29.17
N ALA A 115 13.27 10.92 -27.93
CA ALA A 115 14.09 11.59 -26.92
C ALA A 115 13.82 10.98 -25.54
N ALA A 116 14.77 10.18 -25.07
CA ALA A 116 14.89 9.79 -23.68
C ALA A 116 15.24 11.02 -22.81
N THR A 117 14.28 11.93 -22.63
CA THR A 117 14.40 13.10 -21.76
C THR A 117 13.06 13.40 -21.09
N SER A 118 12.92 13.00 -19.84
CA SER A 118 13.15 13.92 -18.72
C SER A 118 13.21 13.15 -17.40
N ARG A 119 13.90 13.79 -16.45
CA ARG A 119 14.44 13.31 -15.20
C ARG A 119 13.42 12.57 -14.32
N VAL A 120 13.92 11.50 -13.68
CA VAL A 120 13.47 11.04 -12.36
C VAL A 120 13.31 12.27 -11.46
N THR A 121 12.07 12.63 -11.14
CA THR A 121 11.79 13.78 -10.28
C THR A 121 10.97 13.32 -9.07
N ALA A 122 11.63 13.47 -7.92
CA ALA A 122 11.12 13.65 -6.56
C ALA A 122 10.01 12.71 -6.06
N ILE A 123 10.49 11.79 -5.21
CA ILE A 123 9.84 11.21 -4.04
C ILE A 123 8.89 12.21 -3.37
N LEU A 124 7.59 11.98 -3.51
CA LEU A 124 6.55 12.53 -2.64
C LEU A 124 5.99 11.38 -1.81
N SER A 125 6.73 11.02 -0.77
CA SER A 125 6.14 10.46 0.44
C SER A 125 6.12 11.60 1.45
N GLY A 126 4.94 12.17 1.67
CA GLY A 126 4.70 13.05 2.80
C GLY A 126 5.17 12.33 4.07
N GLU A 127 6.08 12.98 4.76
CA GLU A 127 6.52 12.64 6.10
C GLU A 127 5.31 12.85 7.02
N ASP A 128 4.70 11.76 7.50
CA ASP A 128 3.93 11.86 8.73
C ASP A 128 4.97 12.20 9.82
N ALA A 129 5.03 13.48 10.18
CA ALA A 129 5.84 13.95 11.29
C ALA A 129 5.33 13.26 12.57
N GLU A 130 6.05 12.23 13.00
CA GLU A 130 5.83 11.63 14.31
C GLU A 130 6.32 12.65 15.36
N ILE A 131 5.37 13.28 16.05
CA ILE A 131 5.66 14.15 17.19
C ILE A 131 6.26 13.27 18.28
N SER A 132 7.59 13.27 18.42
CA SER A 132 8.24 12.66 19.57
C SER A 132 8.13 13.60 20.77
N LEU A 133 7.09 13.40 21.58
CA LEU A 133 7.06 13.89 22.95
C LEU A 133 8.05 13.05 23.76
N ARG A 134 9.23 13.62 24.01
CA ARG A 134 10.09 13.16 25.11
C ARG A 134 9.44 13.58 26.41
N ASP A 135 8.70 12.67 27.01
CA ASP A 135 8.38 12.72 28.43
C ASP A 135 8.94 11.49 29.16
N ALA A 136 9.21 11.71 30.44
CA ALA A 136 10.03 10.88 31.31
C ALA A 136 9.71 9.38 31.23
N SER A 137 10.78 8.57 31.26
CA SER A 137 10.79 7.11 31.39
C SER A 137 9.76 6.60 32.40
N THR A 138 8.56 6.34 31.92
CA THR A 138 7.63 5.38 32.50
C THR A 138 8.04 4.00 31.99
N ASP A 139 7.84 2.96 32.80
CA ASP A 139 8.17 1.57 32.44
C ASP A 139 7.27 1.09 31.27
N ALA A 140 7.58 1.54 30.06
CA ALA A 140 6.92 1.11 28.85
C ALA A 140 7.48 -0.26 28.46
N PHE A 141 6.58 -1.20 28.15
CA PHE A 141 6.97 -2.49 27.61
C PHE A 141 6.33 -2.69 26.24
N SER A 142 7.10 -3.27 25.33
CA SER A 142 6.70 -3.50 23.94
C SER A 142 6.76 -4.98 23.63
N ILE A 143 5.69 -5.51 23.05
CA ILE A 143 5.62 -6.91 22.60
C ILE A 143 5.36 -6.95 21.10
N MET A 144 6.09 -7.84 20.42
CA MET A 144 5.84 -8.17 19.02
C MET A 144 4.99 -9.43 18.95
N ILE A 145 3.83 -9.34 18.31
CA ILE A 145 2.92 -10.48 18.14
C ILE A 145 2.70 -10.77 16.66
N ASN A 146 2.56 -12.05 16.33
CA ASN A 146 2.01 -12.47 15.05
C ASN A 146 0.49 -12.57 15.21
N PRO A 147 -0.32 -11.72 14.54
CA PRO A 147 -1.78 -11.71 14.69
C PRO A 147 -2.46 -13.01 14.25
N PHE A 148 -1.76 -13.87 13.51
CA PHE A 148 -2.29 -15.14 13.03
C PHE A 148 -1.84 -16.34 13.88
N ALA A 149 -0.96 -16.15 14.87
CA ALA A 149 -0.52 -17.24 15.74
C ALA A 149 -1.67 -17.72 16.64
N SER A 150 -1.80 -19.04 16.81
CA SER A 150 -2.92 -19.66 17.52
C SER A 150 -3.01 -19.24 18.99
N GLU A 151 -1.88 -18.96 19.63
CA GLU A 151 -1.79 -18.53 21.04
C GLU A 151 -2.49 -17.20 21.34
N TYR A 152 -2.76 -16.36 20.34
CA TYR A 152 -3.51 -15.11 20.50
C TYR A 152 -4.98 -15.21 20.09
N ARG A 153 -5.43 -16.37 19.59
CA ARG A 153 -6.83 -16.59 19.18
C ARG A 153 -7.70 -16.95 20.39
N GLY A 154 -9.00 -16.64 20.31
CA GLY A 154 -9.99 -17.05 21.31
C GLY A 154 -9.77 -16.37 22.67
N SER A 155 -9.39 -17.14 23.69
CA SER A 155 -9.15 -16.64 25.05
C SER A 155 -7.98 -15.68 25.17
N GLY A 156 -7.11 -15.63 24.15
CA GLY A 156 -5.92 -14.78 24.14
C GLY A 156 -4.78 -15.33 24.99
N LYS A 157 -3.65 -14.62 24.92
CA LYS A 157 -2.43 -14.89 25.68
C LYS A 157 -2.38 -13.99 26.90
N SER A 158 -2.10 -14.55 28.07
CA SER A 158 -1.83 -13.73 29.26
C SER A 158 -0.52 -12.95 29.09
N LEU A 159 -0.55 -11.66 29.40
CA LEU A 159 0.64 -10.79 29.42
C LEU A 159 1.20 -10.61 30.84
N GLY A 160 0.63 -11.28 31.84
CA GLY A 160 0.88 -11.02 33.27
C GLY A 160 -0.04 -9.93 33.84
N ASN A 161 -0.04 -9.75 35.17
CA ASN A 161 -0.83 -8.73 35.88
C ASN A 161 -2.35 -8.73 35.57
N GLY A 162 -2.93 -9.90 35.28
CA GLY A 162 -4.34 -10.01 34.89
C GLY A 162 -4.65 -9.54 33.47
N MET A 163 -3.65 -9.10 32.71
CA MET A 163 -3.84 -8.67 31.33
C MET A 163 -3.90 -9.87 30.37
N THR A 164 -4.81 -9.79 29.40
CA THR A 164 -4.94 -10.73 28.30
C THR A 164 -4.95 -9.98 26.98
N LEU A 165 -4.19 -10.49 26.00
CA LEU A 165 -4.21 -10.00 24.63
C LEU A 165 -4.78 -11.08 23.73
N SER A 166 -5.81 -10.73 22.97
CA SER A 166 -6.37 -11.59 21.93
C SER A 166 -6.49 -10.87 20.60
N THR A 167 -6.51 -11.66 19.54
CA THR A 167 -6.73 -11.22 18.17
C THR A 167 -7.91 -11.97 17.59
N SER A 168 -8.77 -11.27 16.87
CA SER A 168 -9.93 -11.80 16.17
C SER A 168 -9.96 -11.25 14.74
N TYR A 169 -10.44 -12.05 13.81
CA TYR A 169 -10.63 -11.72 12.41
C TYR A 169 -11.70 -12.67 11.85
N ASP A 170 -12.18 -12.38 10.65
CA ASP A 170 -13.15 -13.24 9.97
C ASP A 170 -12.49 -14.58 9.59
N ALA A 171 -12.91 -15.67 10.24
CA ALA A 171 -12.36 -17.00 10.01
C ALA A 171 -12.60 -17.50 8.58
N SER A 172 -13.67 -17.05 7.92
CA SER A 172 -13.94 -17.41 6.53
C SER A 172 -12.82 -16.95 5.58
N VAL A 173 -12.09 -15.91 5.98
CA VAL A 173 -10.94 -15.38 5.23
C VAL A 173 -9.68 -16.23 5.44
N LEU A 174 -9.57 -17.02 6.52
CA LEU A 174 -8.38 -17.85 6.80
C LEU A 174 -8.52 -19.32 6.43
N GLU A 175 -9.74 -19.85 6.44
CA GLU A 175 -10.00 -21.30 6.32
C GLU A 175 -9.91 -21.79 4.87
N GLY A 176 -9.63 -20.90 3.92
CA GLY A 176 -9.41 -21.25 2.53
C GLY A 176 -8.08 -22.00 2.30
N PRO A 177 -7.99 -22.80 1.23
CA PRO A 177 -6.72 -23.34 0.77
C PRO A 177 -5.73 -22.19 0.47
N THR A 178 -4.44 -22.44 0.69
CA THR A 178 -3.40 -21.47 0.28
C THR A 178 -3.58 -21.16 -1.20
N THR A 179 -3.80 -19.89 -1.56
CA THR A 179 -3.88 -19.51 -2.96
C THR A 179 -2.46 -19.34 -3.50
N PRO A 180 -2.02 -20.17 -4.47
CA PRO A 180 -0.74 -19.93 -5.12
C PRO A 180 -0.83 -18.61 -5.91
N CYS A 181 0.32 -17.99 -6.18
CA CYS A 181 0.32 -16.86 -7.08
C CYS A 181 -0.13 -17.34 -8.48
N PRO A 182 -1.10 -16.68 -9.12
CA PRO A 182 -1.54 -17.05 -10.46
C PRO A 182 -0.36 -17.05 -11.45
N ALA A 183 -0.27 -18.06 -12.30
CA ALA A 183 0.85 -18.20 -13.25
C ALA A 183 0.97 -17.03 -14.24
N ALA A 184 -0.15 -16.35 -14.53
CA ALA A 184 -0.22 -15.20 -15.42
C ALA A 184 0.03 -13.85 -14.71
N ALA A 185 0.24 -13.83 -13.39
CA ALA A 185 0.49 -12.59 -12.66
C ALA A 185 1.91 -12.08 -12.92
N ALA A 186 2.05 -10.76 -13.07
CA ALA A 186 3.36 -10.10 -13.16
C ALA A 186 4.01 -10.05 -11.78
N VAL A 187 3.22 -9.69 -10.76
CA VAL A 187 3.62 -9.68 -9.36
C VAL A 187 2.51 -10.21 -8.48
N CYS A 188 2.90 -10.78 -7.36
CA CYS A 188 2.03 -11.33 -6.33
C CYS A 188 2.08 -10.43 -5.09
N VAL A 189 0.94 -10.22 -4.44
CA VAL A 189 0.78 -9.37 -3.25
C VAL A 189 -0.07 -10.08 -2.22
N PRO A 190 0.15 -9.89 -0.90
CA PRO A 190 -0.70 -10.52 0.11
C PRO A 190 -2.09 -9.87 0.11
N LEU A 191 -3.11 -10.65 0.45
CA LEU A 191 -4.43 -10.11 0.74
C LEU A 191 -4.39 -9.32 2.06
N LEU A 192 -5.06 -8.18 2.10
CA LEU A 192 -5.20 -7.38 3.31
C LEU A 192 -6.39 -7.83 4.14
N VAL A 193 -6.16 -8.09 5.43
CA VAL A 193 -7.19 -8.58 6.34
C VAL A 193 -7.25 -7.68 7.58
N PRO A 194 -8.44 -7.19 7.95
CA PRO A 194 -8.62 -6.50 9.22
C PRO A 194 -8.53 -7.50 10.37
N VAL A 195 -7.69 -7.19 11.36
CA VAL A 195 -7.57 -7.93 12.61
C VAL A 195 -7.96 -7.00 13.76
N THR A 196 -8.96 -7.43 14.52
CA THR A 196 -9.34 -6.80 15.78
C THR A 196 -8.43 -7.30 16.88
N ILE A 197 -7.70 -6.39 17.49
CA ILE A 197 -6.82 -6.62 18.63
C ILE A 197 -7.58 -6.19 19.86
N THR A 198 -7.71 -7.10 20.82
CA THR A 198 -8.42 -6.86 22.07
C THR A 198 -7.46 -7.07 23.22
N ILE A 199 -7.37 -6.07 24.08
CA ILE A 199 -6.56 -6.12 25.29
C ILE A 199 -7.53 -5.93 26.45
N LYS A 200 -7.53 -6.86 27.39
CA LYS A 200 -8.41 -6.82 28.57
C LYS A 200 -7.61 -6.98 29.84
N ASP A 201 -7.99 -6.24 30.86
CA ASP A 201 -7.71 -6.57 32.26
C ASP A 201 -9.05 -6.83 32.99
N ASP A 202 -9.03 -6.91 34.31
CA ASP A 202 -10.23 -7.15 35.12
C ASP A 202 -11.25 -6.00 35.08
N LYS A 203 -10.87 -4.80 34.61
CA LYS A 203 -11.65 -3.55 34.75
C LYS A 203 -11.96 -2.85 33.44
N ALA A 204 -11.16 -3.09 32.41
CA ALA A 204 -11.10 -2.33 31.18
C ALA A 204 -10.85 -3.25 29.98
N LYS A 205 -11.35 -2.80 28.84
CA LYS A 205 -11.19 -3.45 27.54
C LYS A 205 -10.82 -2.40 26.52
N PHE A 206 -9.71 -2.61 25.84
CA PHE A 206 -9.25 -1.84 24.70
C PHE A 206 -9.41 -2.68 23.43
N GLU A 207 -10.00 -2.08 22.39
CA GLU A 207 -10.15 -2.70 21.07
C GLU A 207 -9.58 -1.78 19.99
N HIS A 208 -8.81 -2.37 19.08
CA HIS A 208 -8.23 -1.66 17.94
C HIS A 208 -8.28 -2.56 16.72
N ILE A 209 -8.55 -1.99 15.55
CA ILE A 209 -8.57 -2.73 14.29
C ILE A 209 -7.33 -2.33 13.49
N ALA A 210 -6.47 -3.31 13.21
CA ALA A 210 -5.31 -3.12 12.36
C ALA A 210 -5.49 -3.89 11.05
N THR A 211 -5.07 -3.30 9.93
CA THR A 211 -5.06 -3.97 8.63
C THR A 211 -3.69 -4.59 8.40
N VAL A 212 -3.65 -5.92 8.22
CA VAL A 212 -2.41 -6.70 8.14
C VAL A 212 -2.37 -7.59 6.90
N ALA A 213 -1.16 -7.93 6.46
CA ALA A 213 -0.90 -8.85 5.35
C ALA A 213 -1.25 -10.28 5.75
N HIS A 214 -2.11 -10.92 4.97
CA HIS A 214 -2.48 -12.30 5.19
C HIS A 214 -1.34 -13.26 4.80
N PRO A 215 -0.96 -14.25 5.65
CA PRO A 215 0.24 -15.06 5.44
C PRO A 215 0.12 -16.11 4.33
N ARG A 216 -1.11 -16.52 3.96
CA ARG A 216 -1.34 -17.60 2.96
C ARG A 216 -2.02 -17.16 1.67
N HIS A 217 -3.04 -16.31 1.76
CA HIS A 217 -3.75 -15.76 0.61
C HIS A 217 -2.96 -14.66 -0.09
N VAL A 218 -2.66 -14.94 -1.34
CA VAL A 218 -1.93 -14.07 -2.25
C VAL A 218 -2.84 -13.74 -3.43
N MET A 219 -2.83 -12.48 -3.85
CA MET A 219 -3.46 -11.99 -5.07
C MET A 219 -2.37 -11.77 -6.12
N GLY A 220 -2.63 -12.19 -7.35
CA GLY A 220 -1.77 -11.86 -8.49
C GLY A 220 -2.24 -10.56 -9.14
N ILE A 221 -1.33 -9.62 -9.35
CA ILE A 221 -1.58 -8.44 -10.17
C ILE A 221 -1.11 -8.74 -11.58
N ARG A 222 -2.04 -8.61 -12.51
CA ARG A 222 -1.76 -8.57 -13.93
C ARG A 222 -1.62 -7.11 -14.33
N ILE A 223 -0.56 -6.80 -15.05
CA ILE A 223 -0.41 -5.51 -15.71
C ILE A 223 -0.67 -5.82 -17.18
N ASP A 224 -1.95 -5.83 -17.51
CA ASP A 224 -2.40 -6.13 -18.86
C ASP A 224 -2.19 -4.90 -19.75
N ARG A 225 -1.69 -5.15 -20.95
CA ARG A 225 -1.56 -4.12 -21.98
C ARG A 225 -2.94 -3.77 -22.52
N ARG A 226 -3.10 -2.51 -22.88
CA ARG A 226 -4.21 -2.09 -23.74
C ARG A 226 -3.64 -1.91 -25.15
N PRO A 227 -4.28 -2.47 -26.18
CA PRO A 227 -3.87 -2.21 -27.55
C PRO A 227 -4.01 -0.71 -27.86
N CYS A 228 -3.15 -0.18 -28.72
CA CYS A 228 -3.21 1.16 -29.29
C CYS A 228 -2.97 2.33 -28.32
N VAL A 229 -2.51 2.08 -27.09
CA VAL A 229 -2.30 3.14 -26.08
C VAL A 229 -1.00 2.90 -25.31
N ARG A 230 -0.05 3.83 -25.40
CA ARG A 230 1.08 3.86 -24.47
C ARG A 230 0.56 4.10 -23.06
N SER A 231 1.00 3.28 -22.13
CA SER A 231 0.63 3.40 -20.72
C SER A 231 1.83 3.15 -19.82
N ILE A 232 1.93 3.95 -18.76
CA ILE A 232 2.93 3.81 -17.72
C ILE A 232 2.18 3.47 -16.45
N ALA A 233 2.20 2.20 -16.06
CA ALA A 233 1.61 1.74 -14.81
C ALA A 233 2.70 1.63 -13.73
N THR A 234 2.49 2.29 -12.59
CA THR A 234 3.41 2.28 -11.46
C THR A 234 2.69 1.80 -10.20
N LEU A 235 3.11 0.66 -9.66
CA LEU A 235 2.75 0.18 -8.34
C LEU A 235 3.85 0.57 -7.36
N THR A 236 3.48 1.29 -6.30
CA THR A 236 4.41 1.65 -5.21
C THR A 236 4.06 0.87 -3.96
N PHE A 237 5.08 0.36 -3.29
CA PHE A 237 4.94 -0.46 -2.11
C PHE A 237 5.60 0.21 -0.90
N LYS A 238 4.92 0.19 0.25
CA LYS A 238 5.48 0.58 1.55
C LYS A 238 5.61 -0.68 2.40
N ALA A 239 6.84 -1.08 2.69
CA ALA A 239 7.16 -2.31 3.40
C ALA A 239 6.45 -3.56 2.81
N GLY A 240 6.57 -3.73 1.48
CA GLY A 240 6.01 -4.87 0.75
C GLY A 240 4.48 -4.82 0.49
N MET A 241 3.80 -3.78 0.96
CA MET A 241 2.36 -3.59 0.80
C MET A 241 2.05 -2.51 -0.21
N ILE A 242 1.06 -2.72 -1.08
CA ILE A 242 0.65 -1.69 -2.05
C ILE A 242 0.20 -0.44 -1.31
N SER A 243 0.81 0.69 -1.64
CA SER A 243 0.51 2.00 -1.08
C SER A 243 -0.05 2.96 -2.13
N LYS A 244 0.35 2.78 -3.40
CA LYS A 244 -0.12 3.59 -4.53
C LYS A 244 -0.17 2.74 -5.80
N PHE A 245 -1.18 2.99 -6.62
CA PHE A 245 -1.22 2.54 -8.00
C PHE A 245 -1.50 3.75 -8.89
N ASP A 246 -0.59 4.01 -9.82
CA ASP A 246 -0.65 5.14 -10.74
C ASP A 246 -0.63 4.63 -12.18
N VAL A 247 -1.44 5.22 -13.05
CA VAL A 247 -1.49 4.87 -14.46
C VAL A 247 -1.51 6.14 -15.28
N GLU A 248 -0.39 6.44 -15.91
CA GLU A 248 -0.25 7.56 -16.84
C GLU A 248 -0.47 7.07 -18.26
N LYS A 249 -1.26 7.78 -19.04
CA LYS A 249 -1.54 7.46 -20.45
C LYS A 249 -1.18 8.66 -21.32
N PRO A 250 0.10 8.82 -21.69
CA PRO A 250 0.58 10.02 -22.37
C PRO A 250 0.06 10.14 -23.81
N SER A 251 -0.37 9.04 -24.44
CA SER A 251 -0.91 9.04 -25.80
C SER A 251 -2.40 8.69 -25.78
N GLU A 252 -3.25 9.69 -25.52
CA GLU A 252 -4.60 9.67 -26.07
C GLU A 252 -4.51 10.12 -27.53
N VAL A 253 -3.98 9.28 -28.42
CA VAL A 253 -4.29 9.49 -29.83
C VAL A 253 -5.80 9.35 -29.92
N ALA A 254 -6.47 10.43 -30.30
CA ALA A 254 -7.92 10.64 -30.34
C ALA A 254 -8.73 9.61 -31.18
N ALA A 255 -8.13 8.48 -31.55
CA ALA A 255 -8.69 7.43 -32.39
C ALA A 255 -9.14 6.17 -31.63
N CYS A 256 -8.75 5.96 -30.37
CA CYS A 256 -9.14 4.76 -29.60
C CYS A 256 -9.96 5.09 -28.33
N LEU A 257 -11.19 5.57 -28.55
CA LEU A 257 -12.35 5.54 -27.65
C LEU A 257 -12.18 6.07 -26.20
N SER A 258 -12.74 7.26 -26.02
CA SER A 258 -13.04 7.96 -24.76
C SER A 258 -13.82 7.09 -23.75
N ILE A 259 -13.12 6.54 -22.74
CA ILE A 259 -13.73 6.06 -21.49
C ILE A 259 -13.10 6.86 -20.33
N PRO A 260 -13.89 7.61 -19.53
CA PRO A 260 -13.36 8.47 -18.47
C PRO A 260 -12.54 7.70 -17.43
N LEU A 261 -11.30 8.14 -17.22
CA LEU A 261 -10.31 7.55 -16.30
C LEU A 261 -10.65 7.73 -14.80
N ASP A 262 -11.58 8.64 -14.47
CA ASP A 262 -11.90 9.03 -13.08
C ASP A 262 -12.54 7.92 -12.22
N VAL A 263 -12.97 6.81 -12.82
CA VAL A 263 -13.63 5.70 -12.09
C VAL A 263 -12.65 4.66 -11.54
N ILE A 264 -11.46 4.55 -12.12
CA ILE A 264 -10.47 3.55 -11.67
C ILE A 264 -9.73 4.04 -10.41
N SER A 265 -9.45 5.33 -10.31
CA SER A 265 -8.80 5.95 -9.15
C SER A 265 -9.67 5.94 -7.88
N ALA A 266 -10.99 6.01 -8.03
CA ALA A 266 -11.96 5.98 -6.93
C ALA A 266 -12.04 4.64 -6.17
N ILE A 267 -11.85 3.51 -6.86
CA ILE A 267 -11.95 2.16 -6.27
C ILE A 267 -10.73 1.85 -5.40
N ILE A 268 -9.57 2.45 -5.70
CA ILE A 268 -8.29 2.16 -5.02
C ILE A 268 -8.08 3.04 -3.79
N ALA A 269 -8.66 4.25 -3.75
CA ALA A 269 -8.58 5.16 -2.59
C ALA A 269 -9.53 4.76 -1.43
N ALA A 270 -10.48 3.85 -1.68
CA ALA A 270 -11.50 3.46 -0.73
C ALA A 270 -11.04 2.76 0.58
N PRO A 271 -9.81 2.19 0.72
CA PRO A 271 -9.41 1.58 1.99
C PRO A 271 -8.52 2.43 2.92
N VAL A 272 -8.05 3.63 2.54
CA VAL A 272 -7.01 4.32 3.35
C VAL A 272 -7.58 5.38 4.33
N ASN A 273 -8.70 6.04 4.02
CA ASN A 273 -9.24 7.13 4.86
C ASN A 273 -10.56 6.80 5.61
N ALA A 274 -11.05 5.56 5.56
CA ALA A 274 -12.38 5.18 6.05
C ALA A 274 -12.42 4.62 7.50
N LEU A 275 -11.34 4.77 8.28
CA LEU A 275 -11.10 3.97 9.49
C LEU A 275 -11.34 4.66 10.85
N SER A 276 -12.06 5.79 10.92
CA SER A 276 -12.39 6.42 12.21
C SER A 276 -13.86 6.84 12.42
N GLY A 277 -14.81 6.43 11.57
CA GLY A 277 -16.22 6.66 11.90
C GLY A 277 -17.24 6.18 10.87
N ARG A 278 -18.40 5.70 11.36
CA ARG A 278 -19.54 5.24 10.53
C ARG A 278 -20.04 6.32 9.55
N SER A 279 -19.94 7.59 9.94
CA SER A 279 -20.28 8.76 9.10
C SER A 279 -19.25 9.02 7.99
N ALA A 280 -17.96 8.80 8.24
CA ALA A 280 -16.91 8.91 7.23
C ALA A 280 -17.06 7.82 6.16
N ARG A 281 -17.40 6.58 6.57
CA ARG A 281 -17.69 5.48 5.65
C ARG A 281 -18.89 5.76 4.73
N LEU A 282 -19.97 6.34 5.28
CA LEU A 282 -21.15 6.71 4.49
C LEU A 282 -20.86 7.84 3.49
N ARG A 283 -20.03 8.83 3.85
CA ARG A 283 -19.60 9.89 2.93
C ARG A 283 -18.68 9.36 1.81
N ALA A 284 -17.74 8.48 2.14
CA ALA A 284 -16.87 7.85 1.16
C ALA A 284 -17.68 6.98 0.17
N GLN A 285 -18.66 6.21 0.66
CA GLN A 285 -19.56 5.44 -0.20
C GLN A 285 -20.42 6.34 -1.08
N LYS A 286 -20.94 7.45 -0.55
CA LYS A 286 -21.70 8.42 -1.34
C LYS A 286 -20.86 9.03 -2.46
N GLY A 287 -19.59 9.37 -2.19
CA GLY A 287 -18.68 9.90 -3.20
C GLY A 287 -18.40 8.90 -4.34
N VAL A 288 -18.16 7.63 -4.01
CA VAL A 288 -17.98 6.58 -5.04
C VAL A 288 -19.26 6.37 -5.86
N LEU A 289 -20.43 6.39 -5.21
CA LEU A 289 -21.73 6.27 -5.89
C LEU A 289 -22.02 7.46 -6.82
N GLU A 290 -21.70 8.68 -6.42
CA GLU A 290 -21.85 9.87 -7.26
C GLU A 290 -20.92 9.81 -8.47
N GLN A 291 -19.68 9.33 -8.31
CA GLN A 291 -18.75 9.13 -9.41
C GLN A 291 -19.21 8.02 -10.37
N GLN A 292 -19.74 6.90 -9.85
CA GLN A 292 -20.34 5.85 -10.69
C GLN A 292 -21.55 6.35 -11.47
N LYS A 293 -22.39 7.19 -10.83
CA LYS A 293 -23.54 7.81 -11.49
C LYS A 293 -23.10 8.75 -12.62
N ALA A 294 -22.10 9.61 -12.38
CA ALA A 294 -21.57 10.51 -13.40
C ALA A 294 -20.98 9.75 -14.61
N LEU A 295 -20.31 8.62 -14.38
CA LEU A 295 -19.82 7.77 -15.46
C LEU A 295 -20.96 7.18 -16.30
N LEU A 296 -22.01 6.66 -15.64
CA LEU A 296 -23.17 6.10 -16.36
C LEU A 296 -23.89 7.17 -17.19
N GLU A 297 -24.03 8.39 -16.65
CA GLU A 297 -24.61 9.52 -17.38
C GLU A 297 -23.75 9.90 -18.60
N ALA A 298 -22.42 9.91 -18.46
CA ALA A 298 -21.51 10.16 -19.58
C ALA A 298 -21.56 9.06 -20.66
N GLN A 299 -21.68 7.79 -20.25
CA GLN A 299 -21.86 6.67 -21.19
C GLN A 299 -23.18 6.76 -21.96
N GLN A 300 -24.27 7.12 -21.27
CA GLN A 300 -25.56 7.32 -21.90
C GLN A 300 -25.51 8.46 -22.92
N ALA A 301 -24.90 9.59 -22.56
CA ALA A 301 -24.75 10.73 -23.48
C ALA A 301 -23.95 10.37 -24.73
N LEU A 302 -22.92 9.52 -24.61
CA LEU A 302 -22.12 9.05 -25.73
C LEU A 302 -22.93 8.13 -26.65
N ILE A 303 -23.74 7.23 -26.10
CA ILE A 303 -24.66 6.37 -26.87
C ILE A 303 -25.69 7.23 -27.61
N ASP A 304 -26.29 8.22 -26.94
CA ASP A 304 -27.29 9.10 -27.55
C ASP A 304 -26.69 9.92 -28.70
N ALA A 305 -25.45 10.41 -28.54
CA ALA A 305 -24.72 11.12 -29.59
C ALA A 305 -24.40 10.21 -30.80
N GLN A 306 -24.05 8.94 -30.56
CA GLN A 306 -23.82 7.96 -31.64
C GLN A 306 -25.11 7.66 -32.41
N ILE A 307 -26.24 7.52 -31.71
CA ILE A 307 -27.55 7.30 -32.32
C ILE A 307 -27.95 8.51 -33.17
N ALA A 308 -27.79 9.72 -32.65
CA ALA A 308 -28.10 10.96 -33.38
C ALA A 308 -27.26 11.10 -34.66
N ALA A 309 -25.96 10.81 -34.59
CA ALA A 309 -25.06 10.83 -35.75
C ALA A 309 -25.43 9.77 -36.81
N ALA A 310 -25.93 8.60 -36.39
CA ALA A 310 -26.40 7.57 -37.30
C ALA A 310 -27.71 7.94 -38.01
N GLN A 311 -28.56 8.75 -37.39
CA GLN A 311 -29.83 9.20 -37.98
C GLN A 311 -29.67 10.38 -38.95
N SER A 312 -28.53 11.08 -38.92
CA SER A 312 -28.23 12.21 -39.82
C SER A 312 -27.58 11.81 -41.15
N ASN A 313 -27.33 10.51 -41.38
CA ASN A 313 -26.82 9.95 -42.64
C ASN A 313 -27.94 9.20 -43.37
#